data_AF-A0A9N7NBU9-F1
#
_entry.id   AF-A0A9N7NBU9-F1
#
_cell.length_a   1.000
_cell.length_b   1.000
_cell.length_c   1.000
_cell.angle_alpha   90.00
_cell.angle_beta   90.00
_cell.angle_gamma   90.00
#
_symmetry.space_group_name_H-M   'P 1'
#
loop_
_entity.id
_entity.type
_entity.pdbx_description
1 polymer ?
#
loop_
_entity_poly.entity_id
_entity_poly.type
_entity_poly.pdbx_seq_one_letter_code
_entity_poly.pdbx_strand_id
1 'polypeptide(L)'
;MSSSSNLWVLLGLGIAGILIMTKKLKRVVKADFGAFIERLQLLPPPQPAPPKAPHPLTGLSFAVSDVFNIEGFVTGFGNPDWCRTHEAATHTCLAAAALVDGGATCVGKTVVDDMALGSVSGESKHYGTPTNPVSPKRIPGGASSGAAVAVAAKLVDFSLGIDTDGGVRLPAGYCGILGFRPSHGTVSLSGLTPVSGSLDTVGWFAKDPSVLRRVGHVLLQVPYSAQRNPRNIVIADDCFQSSKFPADRITQVVIKSIEKLYGRQVLRHQNLSDYIKLKVPSLSNINVGQLNGEGKYSPVVLLANAMQQLKRHEFRENHNEWINSVKPTLDPIISAQISEDLDSTDADEEKYYAIRSELRSAINALLKGNQAFKDKQWQRAIGFYTEAIKLNSNNATYYSNRAAAYLEMGSFIQAEADCTQAVDLDKKNVKAYLRRGTAREMLGYYKEAIEDFHYALVLEPNNKRAAQSLDRLKKLFQ
;
A
#
# COMPACT_ATOMS: atom_id res chain seq x y z
N MET A 1 16.17 1.35 -76.39
CA MET A 1 15.14 2.04 -75.56
C MET A 1 14.76 1.12 -74.41
N SER A 2 15.29 1.33 -73.20
CA SER A 2 14.78 0.78 -71.92
C SER A 2 15.87 0.94 -70.85
N SER A 3 15.94 2.09 -70.20
CA SER A 3 16.84 2.29 -69.04
C SER A 3 16.39 3.44 -68.14
N SER A 4 15.63 4.41 -68.67
CA SER A 4 15.13 5.54 -67.89
C SER A 4 13.94 5.21 -67.00
N SER A 5 13.11 4.22 -67.33
CA SER A 5 11.87 3.91 -66.58
C SER A 5 12.12 3.22 -65.24
N ASN A 6 13.19 2.43 -65.08
CA ASN A 6 13.48 1.74 -63.82
C ASN A 6 14.13 2.64 -62.76
N LEU A 7 14.82 3.71 -63.18
CA LEU A 7 15.49 4.63 -62.24
C LEU A 7 14.50 5.51 -61.49
N TRP A 8 13.43 5.98 -62.15
CA TRP A 8 12.37 6.78 -61.52
C TRP A 8 11.50 5.96 -60.57
N VAL A 9 11.26 4.68 -60.86
CA VAL A 9 10.51 3.78 -59.98
C VAL A 9 11.33 3.44 -58.71
N LEU A 10 12.64 3.22 -58.85
CA LEU A 10 13.55 3.00 -57.72
C LEU A 10 13.73 4.26 -56.86
N LEU A 11 13.83 5.45 -57.47
CA LEU A 11 13.84 6.72 -56.72
C LEU A 11 12.51 6.98 -56.00
N GLY A 12 11.38 6.67 -56.65
CA GLY A 12 10.05 6.81 -56.06
C GLY A 12 9.82 5.87 -54.87
N LEU A 13 10.28 4.61 -54.97
CA LEU A 13 10.25 3.63 -53.87
C LEU A 13 11.26 3.99 -52.76
N GLY A 14 12.42 4.56 -53.10
CA GLY A 14 13.39 5.06 -52.13
C GLY A 14 12.87 6.26 -51.34
N ILE A 15 12.24 7.23 -52.00
CA ILE A 15 11.63 8.40 -51.34
C ILE A 15 10.38 8.00 -50.55
N ALA A 16 9.54 7.09 -51.07
CA ALA A 16 8.41 6.53 -50.33
C ALA A 16 8.87 5.70 -49.12
N GLY A 17 9.92 4.89 -49.27
CA GLY A 17 10.56 4.12 -48.19
C GLY A 17 11.20 5.01 -47.13
N ILE A 18 11.82 6.13 -47.53
CA ILE A 18 12.38 7.15 -46.62
C ILE A 18 11.27 7.96 -45.95
N LEU A 19 10.16 8.28 -46.62
CA LEU A 19 8.96 8.89 -46.01
C LEU A 19 8.26 7.95 -45.02
N ILE A 20 8.26 6.64 -45.30
CA ILE A 20 7.74 5.60 -44.40
C ILE A 20 8.70 5.38 -43.21
N MET A 21 10.02 5.46 -43.42
CA MET A 21 11.04 5.36 -42.35
C MET A 21 11.20 6.64 -41.52
N THR A 22 10.89 7.82 -42.07
CA THR A 22 10.89 9.11 -41.33
C THR A 22 9.53 9.42 -40.71
N LYS A 23 8.47 8.70 -41.08
CA LYS A 23 7.36 8.34 -40.18
C LYS A 23 7.80 7.30 -39.14
N LYS A 24 8.96 7.51 -38.50
CA LYS A 24 9.08 7.15 -37.08
C LYS A 24 7.97 7.90 -36.37
N LEU A 25 6.88 7.20 -36.12
CA LEU A 25 5.62 7.69 -35.56
C LEU A 25 5.88 8.81 -34.55
N LYS A 26 5.70 10.07 -34.96
CA LYS A 26 5.38 11.10 -33.98
C LYS A 26 4.00 10.69 -33.45
N ARG A 27 4.00 10.01 -32.31
CA ARG A 27 2.78 9.67 -31.56
C ARG A 27 1.99 10.97 -31.43
N VAL A 28 0.85 11.07 -32.10
CA VAL A 28 0.01 12.26 -32.03
C VAL A 28 -0.49 12.34 -30.60
N VAL A 29 0.02 13.29 -29.84
CA VAL A 29 -0.42 13.53 -28.46
C VAL A 29 -1.80 14.17 -28.58
N LYS A 30 -2.84 13.47 -28.10
CA LYS A 30 -4.19 14.03 -27.99
C LYS A 30 -4.13 15.31 -27.14
N ALA A 31 -5.05 16.25 -27.36
CA ALA A 31 -5.07 17.53 -26.63
C ALA A 31 -5.12 17.35 -25.10
N ASP A 32 -5.73 16.25 -24.63
CA ASP A 32 -5.82 15.87 -23.23
C ASP A 32 -4.84 14.75 -22.84
N PHE A 33 -3.81 14.52 -23.66
CA PHE A 33 -2.82 13.45 -23.51
C PHE A 33 -3.42 12.04 -23.48
N GLY A 34 -4.69 11.87 -23.86
CA GLY A 34 -5.41 10.61 -23.74
C GLY A 34 -5.76 10.25 -22.29
N ALA A 35 -5.82 11.23 -21.39
CA ALA A 35 -6.08 10.99 -19.97
C ALA A 35 -7.54 10.57 -19.68
N PHE A 36 -8.49 10.99 -20.51
CA PHE A 36 -9.91 10.84 -20.24
C PHE A 36 -10.60 9.86 -21.19
N ILE A 37 -11.56 9.12 -20.65
CA ILE A 37 -12.51 8.30 -21.40
C ILE A 37 -13.73 9.15 -21.76
N GLU A 38 -14.23 9.91 -20.79
CA GLU A 38 -15.45 10.69 -20.92
C GLU A 38 -15.30 12.03 -20.17
N ARG A 39 -15.85 13.10 -20.75
CA ARG A 39 -16.00 14.39 -20.07
C ARG A 39 -17.41 14.49 -19.52
N LEU A 40 -17.51 14.88 -18.26
CA LEU A 40 -18.76 15.13 -17.56
C LEU A 40 -18.58 16.33 -16.65
N GLN A 41 -19.67 16.85 -16.09
CA GLN A 41 -19.58 17.94 -15.11
C GLN A 41 -20.51 17.68 -13.93
N LEU A 42 -19.93 17.40 -12.76
CA LEU A 42 -20.66 17.48 -11.49
C LEU A 42 -20.31 18.79 -10.82
N LEU A 43 -21.31 19.67 -10.70
CA LEU A 43 -21.16 20.98 -10.10
C LEU A 43 -21.33 20.89 -8.57
N PRO A 44 -20.52 21.63 -7.80
CA PRO A 44 -20.68 21.71 -6.36
C PRO A 44 -21.98 22.44 -5.98
N PRO A 45 -22.48 22.25 -4.75
CA PRO A 45 -23.59 23.04 -4.24
C PRO A 45 -23.24 24.54 -4.19
N PRO A 46 -24.26 25.42 -4.18
CA PRO A 46 -24.03 26.86 -4.05
C PRO A 46 -23.28 27.16 -2.75
N GLN A 47 -22.40 28.16 -2.81
CA GLN A 47 -21.60 28.53 -1.64
C GLN A 47 -22.48 28.97 -0.47
N PRO A 48 -22.08 28.69 0.79
CA PRO A 48 -22.80 29.15 1.97
C PRO A 48 -22.84 30.67 1.99
N ALA A 49 -23.99 31.25 2.35
CA ALA A 49 -24.11 32.69 2.54
C ALA A 49 -23.23 33.15 3.72
N PRO A 50 -22.58 34.34 3.64
CA PRO A 50 -21.87 34.93 4.77
C PRO A 50 -22.77 34.99 6.03
N PRO A 51 -22.24 34.71 7.24
CA PRO A 51 -20.83 34.65 7.62
C PRO A 51 -20.18 33.26 7.54
N LYS A 52 -20.84 32.25 6.96
CA LYS A 52 -20.28 30.89 6.87
C LYS A 52 -19.07 30.87 5.92
N ALA A 53 -18.03 30.14 6.31
CA ALA A 53 -16.84 29.99 5.47
C ALA A 53 -17.18 29.27 4.14
N PRO A 54 -16.51 29.62 3.03
CA PRO A 54 -16.62 28.89 1.78
C PRO A 54 -16.25 27.42 1.95
N HIS A 55 -16.75 26.59 1.04
CA HIS A 55 -16.37 25.19 1.02
C HIS A 55 -14.84 25.02 0.84
N PRO A 56 -14.22 24.00 1.48
CA PRO A 56 -12.77 23.83 1.47
C PRO A 56 -12.19 23.54 0.08
N LEU A 57 -13.05 23.07 -0.83
CA LEU A 57 -12.96 22.76 -2.26
C LEU A 57 -12.90 23.89 -3.27
N THR A 58 -13.40 25.06 -2.88
CA THR A 58 -13.98 26.01 -3.83
C THR A 58 -12.98 26.42 -4.92
N GLY A 59 -13.45 26.37 -6.17
CA GLY A 59 -12.68 26.74 -7.34
C GLY A 59 -11.72 25.66 -7.86
N LEU A 60 -11.66 24.48 -7.22
CA LEU A 60 -10.85 23.37 -7.70
C LEU A 60 -11.64 22.43 -8.61
N SER A 61 -10.94 21.85 -9.58
CA SER A 61 -11.42 20.86 -10.51
C SER A 61 -10.76 19.51 -10.28
N PHE A 62 -11.51 18.42 -10.48
CA PHE A 62 -10.97 17.08 -10.34
C PHE A 62 -11.56 16.08 -11.33
N ALA A 63 -10.86 14.97 -11.52
CA ALA A 63 -11.33 13.83 -12.29
C ALA A 63 -11.29 12.55 -11.45
N VAL A 64 -12.02 11.53 -11.87
CA VAL A 64 -12.06 10.22 -11.21
C VAL A 64 -11.64 9.12 -12.18
N SER A 65 -10.87 8.13 -11.74
CA SER A 65 -10.65 6.92 -12.53
C SER A 65 -11.98 6.25 -12.89
N ASP A 66 -12.02 5.55 -14.02
CA ASP A 66 -13.22 4.82 -14.48
C ASP A 66 -13.47 3.51 -13.70
N VAL A 67 -13.40 3.62 -12.38
CA VAL A 67 -13.79 2.61 -11.37
C VAL A 67 -14.73 3.22 -10.33
N PHE A 68 -14.94 4.54 -10.39
CA PHE A 68 -15.78 5.29 -9.48
C PHE A 68 -17.14 5.56 -10.15
N ASN A 69 -18.22 5.19 -9.47
CA ASN A 69 -19.57 5.45 -9.93
C ASN A 69 -19.89 6.93 -9.89
N ILE A 70 -20.51 7.41 -10.96
CA ILE A 70 -21.05 8.76 -11.10
C ILE A 70 -22.50 8.59 -11.55
N GLU A 71 -23.42 9.21 -10.84
CA GLU A 71 -24.86 9.10 -11.13
C GLU A 71 -25.16 9.46 -12.59
N GLY A 72 -25.91 8.58 -13.27
CA GLY A 72 -26.28 8.75 -14.68
C GLY A 72 -25.22 8.32 -15.69
N PHE A 73 -24.03 7.89 -15.24
CA PHE A 73 -22.95 7.41 -16.11
C PHE A 73 -22.64 5.94 -15.85
N VAL A 74 -22.27 5.21 -16.90
CA VAL A 74 -21.80 3.82 -16.78
C VAL A 74 -20.34 3.83 -16.31
N THR A 75 -20.00 2.95 -15.39
CA THR A 75 -18.60 2.70 -15.02
C THR A 75 -18.03 1.60 -15.87
N GLY A 76 -17.03 1.93 -16.70
CA GLY A 76 -16.50 1.03 -17.71
C GLY A 76 -15.42 0.10 -17.20
N PHE A 77 -14.85 0.32 -16.00
CA PHE A 77 -13.82 -0.52 -15.41
C PHE A 77 -12.60 -0.74 -16.34
N GLY A 78 -12.30 0.23 -17.21
CA GLY A 78 -11.23 0.12 -18.20
C GLY A 78 -11.51 -0.87 -19.34
N ASN A 79 -12.71 -1.44 -19.42
CA ASN A 79 -13.12 -2.43 -20.42
C ASN A 79 -14.46 -2.06 -21.10
N PRO A 80 -14.49 -1.84 -22.43
CA PRO A 80 -15.73 -1.51 -23.15
C PRO A 80 -16.83 -2.57 -23.06
N ASP A 81 -16.50 -3.86 -22.95
CA ASP A 81 -17.51 -4.92 -22.78
C ASP A 81 -18.20 -4.82 -21.41
N TRP A 82 -17.48 -4.38 -20.39
CA TRP A 82 -18.06 -4.08 -19.08
C TRP A 82 -19.07 -2.94 -19.21
N CYS A 83 -18.68 -1.83 -19.84
CA CYS A 83 -19.57 -0.70 -20.10
C CYS A 83 -20.82 -1.09 -20.92
N ARG A 84 -20.71 -2.03 -21.86
CA ARG A 84 -21.85 -2.49 -22.69
C ARG A 84 -22.86 -3.32 -21.91
N THR A 85 -22.42 -3.98 -20.84
CA THR A 85 -23.21 -4.97 -20.09
C THR A 85 -23.72 -4.46 -18.75
N HIS A 86 -23.29 -3.27 -18.32
CA HIS A 86 -23.70 -2.65 -17.07
C HIS A 86 -24.49 -1.38 -17.33
N GLU A 87 -25.44 -1.11 -16.42
CA GLU A 87 -26.27 0.08 -16.48
C GLU A 87 -25.56 1.30 -15.87
N ALA A 88 -26.13 2.48 -16.12
CA ALA A 88 -25.67 3.71 -15.51
C ALA A 88 -25.84 3.63 -13.98
N ALA A 89 -24.88 4.17 -13.23
CA ALA A 89 -24.96 4.17 -11.79
C ALA A 89 -26.14 5.02 -11.30
N THR A 90 -26.84 4.53 -10.28
CA THR A 90 -27.97 5.25 -9.65
C THR A 90 -27.51 6.30 -8.64
N HIS A 91 -26.27 6.22 -8.17
CA HIS A 91 -25.71 7.13 -7.19
C HIS A 91 -24.23 7.39 -7.48
N THR A 92 -23.79 8.60 -7.18
CA THR A 92 -22.37 8.96 -7.17
C THR A 92 -21.67 8.33 -5.95
N CYS A 93 -20.45 7.84 -6.13
CA CYS A 93 -19.69 7.22 -5.04
C CYS A 93 -19.41 8.21 -3.90
N LEU A 94 -19.31 7.70 -2.66
CA LEU A 94 -19.22 8.56 -1.48
C LEU A 94 -17.97 9.44 -1.47
N ALA A 95 -16.85 8.95 -2.02
CA ALA A 95 -15.62 9.73 -2.11
C ALA A 95 -15.76 10.92 -3.08
N ALA A 96 -16.36 10.72 -4.25
CA ALA A 96 -16.58 11.81 -5.22
C ALA A 96 -17.66 12.78 -4.71
N ALA A 97 -18.75 12.27 -4.14
CA ALA A 97 -19.81 13.09 -3.55
C ALA A 97 -19.26 14.02 -2.45
N ALA A 98 -18.46 13.49 -1.52
CA ALA A 98 -17.84 14.28 -0.46
C ALA A 98 -16.95 15.42 -0.99
N LEU A 99 -16.32 15.25 -2.14
CA LEU A 99 -15.48 16.29 -2.77
C LEU A 99 -16.32 17.34 -3.50
N VAL A 100 -17.41 16.92 -4.14
CA VAL A 100 -18.38 17.82 -4.77
C VAL A 100 -19.09 18.66 -3.70
N ASP A 101 -19.60 18.04 -2.63
CA ASP A 101 -20.15 18.72 -1.45
C ASP A 101 -19.10 19.60 -0.76
N GLY A 102 -17.84 19.15 -0.85
CA GLY A 102 -16.66 19.87 -0.43
C GLY A 102 -16.34 21.09 -1.28
N GLY A 103 -17.04 21.35 -2.39
CA GLY A 103 -16.91 22.55 -3.23
C GLY A 103 -16.12 22.38 -4.54
N ALA A 104 -15.66 21.18 -4.87
CA ALA A 104 -14.92 20.92 -6.11
C ALA A 104 -15.85 20.55 -7.28
N THR A 105 -15.40 20.80 -8.51
CA THR A 105 -16.11 20.38 -9.74
C THR A 105 -15.48 19.11 -10.31
N CYS A 106 -16.27 18.04 -10.49
CA CYS A 106 -15.80 16.85 -11.21
C CYS A 106 -15.91 17.10 -12.72
N VAL A 107 -14.85 16.88 -13.50
CA VAL A 107 -14.78 17.23 -14.93
C VAL A 107 -14.66 16.04 -15.88
N GLY A 108 -14.62 14.81 -15.38
CA GLY A 108 -14.47 13.65 -16.25
C GLY A 108 -14.08 12.34 -15.56
N LYS A 109 -14.22 11.26 -16.35
CA LYS A 109 -13.72 9.92 -16.01
C LYS A 109 -12.42 9.65 -16.77
N THR A 110 -11.42 9.15 -16.07
CA THR A 110 -10.07 8.94 -16.61
C THR A 110 -9.75 7.49 -16.88
N VAL A 111 -8.86 7.28 -17.84
CA VAL A 111 -8.38 5.96 -18.24
C VAL A 111 -7.81 5.20 -17.04
N VAL A 112 -8.21 3.94 -16.95
CA VAL A 112 -7.66 2.94 -16.03
C VAL A 112 -7.15 1.76 -16.84
N ASP A 113 -6.15 1.05 -16.32
CA ASP A 113 -5.72 -0.25 -16.88
C ASP A 113 -6.93 -1.20 -16.94
N ASP A 114 -6.90 -2.14 -17.89
CA ASP A 114 -8.02 -3.08 -18.11
C ASP A 114 -8.39 -3.81 -16.79
N MET A 115 -9.66 -3.67 -16.40
CA MET A 115 -10.24 -4.15 -15.13
C MET A 115 -9.48 -3.73 -13.86
N ALA A 116 -8.65 -2.68 -13.94
CA ALA A 116 -7.68 -2.26 -12.91
C ALA A 116 -6.80 -3.40 -12.33
N LEU A 117 -6.77 -4.56 -13.00
CA LEU A 117 -5.98 -5.75 -12.65
C LEU A 117 -4.67 -5.82 -13.44
N GLY A 118 -4.53 -4.96 -14.46
CA GLY A 118 -3.37 -4.90 -15.35
C GLY A 118 -2.02 -4.75 -14.64
N SER A 119 -0.94 -4.84 -15.40
CA SER A 119 0.47 -4.84 -14.92
C SER A 119 0.94 -3.53 -14.26
N VAL A 120 0.02 -2.64 -13.91
CA VAL A 120 0.30 -1.34 -13.27
C VAL A 120 1.20 -0.48 -14.18
N SER A 121 1.19 -0.76 -15.49
CA SER A 121 2.02 -0.08 -16.50
C SER A 121 1.35 1.20 -16.99
N GLY A 122 0.02 1.29 -16.92
CA GLY A 122 -0.72 2.40 -17.49
C GLY A 122 -1.17 2.17 -18.94
N GLU A 123 -0.92 0.98 -19.48
CA GLU A 123 -1.26 0.62 -20.85
C GLU A 123 -2.68 0.06 -20.91
N SER A 124 -3.54 0.75 -21.65
CA SER A 124 -4.89 0.27 -21.95
C SER A 124 -4.95 -0.23 -23.38
N LYS A 125 -5.33 -1.51 -23.57
CA LYS A 125 -5.62 -2.11 -24.87
C LYS A 125 -6.78 -1.42 -25.59
N HIS A 126 -7.76 -0.95 -24.82
CA HIS A 126 -9.03 -0.42 -25.35
C HIS A 126 -8.99 1.09 -25.61
N TYR A 127 -8.43 1.86 -24.68
CA TYR A 127 -8.44 3.33 -24.74
C TYR A 127 -7.10 3.93 -25.20
N GLY A 128 -6.07 3.09 -25.33
CA GLY A 128 -4.68 3.49 -25.60
C GLY A 128 -3.96 4.01 -24.34
N THR A 129 -2.62 4.01 -24.36
CA THR A 129 -1.84 4.53 -23.23
C THR A 129 -1.93 6.06 -23.15
N PRO A 130 -2.29 6.64 -21.99
CA PRO A 130 -2.11 8.06 -21.74
C PRO A 130 -0.64 8.48 -21.90
N THR A 131 -0.40 9.64 -22.49
CA THR A 131 0.96 10.15 -22.73
C THR A 131 1.47 10.86 -21.48
N ASN A 132 2.55 10.34 -20.89
CA ASN A 132 3.19 10.96 -19.74
C ASN A 132 3.75 12.36 -20.12
N PRO A 133 3.27 13.46 -19.53
CA PRO A 133 3.68 14.81 -19.93
C PRO A 133 5.11 15.16 -19.51
N VAL A 134 5.65 14.50 -18.46
CA VAL A 134 7.02 14.71 -17.97
C VAL A 134 8.02 13.86 -18.76
N SER A 135 7.59 12.70 -19.24
CA SER A 135 8.43 11.82 -20.07
C SER A 135 7.61 11.13 -21.17
N PRO A 136 7.30 11.81 -22.30
CA PRO A 136 6.37 11.32 -23.34
C PRO A 136 6.75 9.98 -24.00
N LYS A 137 8.01 9.56 -23.89
CA LYS A 137 8.52 8.29 -24.42
C LYS A 137 8.40 7.12 -23.45
N ARG A 138 7.93 7.35 -22.22
CA ARG A 138 7.78 6.34 -21.17
C ARG A 138 6.31 6.20 -20.79
N ILE A 139 5.99 5.04 -20.25
CA ILE A 139 4.66 4.75 -19.72
C ILE A 139 4.34 5.67 -18.52
N PRO A 140 3.06 6.03 -18.31
CA PRO A 140 2.64 6.86 -17.19
C PRO A 140 2.52 6.10 -15.86
N GLY A 141 2.57 4.76 -15.88
CA GLY A 141 2.22 3.91 -14.74
C GLY A 141 0.70 3.74 -14.64
N GLY A 142 0.25 2.72 -13.91
CA GLY A 142 -1.16 2.37 -13.74
C GLY A 142 -1.49 1.99 -12.29
N ALA A 143 -2.64 1.42 -11.97
CA ALA A 143 -3.79 1.30 -12.86
C ALA A 143 -4.46 2.65 -13.14
N SER A 144 -4.34 3.65 -12.25
CA SER A 144 -4.99 4.97 -12.40
C SER A 144 -4.17 5.92 -13.30
N SER A 145 -3.85 5.46 -14.51
CA SER A 145 -2.93 6.14 -15.44
C SER A 145 -3.46 7.48 -15.95
N GLY A 146 -4.73 7.52 -16.38
CA GLY A 146 -5.37 8.74 -16.84
C GLY A 146 -5.49 9.78 -15.73
N ALA A 147 -5.82 9.37 -14.50
CA ALA A 147 -5.92 10.25 -13.35
C ALA A 147 -4.59 10.96 -13.05
N ALA A 148 -3.48 10.22 -13.10
CA ALA A 148 -2.16 10.79 -12.90
C ALA A 148 -1.74 11.73 -14.05
N VAL A 149 -1.97 11.33 -15.30
CA VAL A 149 -1.66 12.17 -16.46
C VAL A 149 -2.48 13.46 -16.45
N ALA A 150 -3.77 13.40 -16.08
CA ALA A 150 -4.62 14.59 -16.00
C ALA A 150 -4.06 15.65 -15.04
N VAL A 151 -3.59 15.23 -13.86
CA VAL A 151 -2.95 16.14 -12.89
C VAL A 151 -1.57 16.60 -13.37
N ALA A 152 -0.75 15.70 -13.91
CA ALA A 152 0.59 16.02 -14.37
C ALA A 152 0.58 17.03 -15.54
N ALA A 153 -0.41 16.90 -16.44
CA ALA A 153 -0.66 17.79 -17.56
C ALA A 153 -1.42 19.07 -17.17
N LYS A 154 -1.78 19.26 -15.89
CA LYS A 154 -2.55 20.39 -15.36
C LYS A 154 -3.93 20.55 -16.03
N LEU A 155 -4.55 19.44 -16.40
CA LEU A 155 -5.93 19.41 -16.91
C LEU A 155 -6.96 19.51 -15.77
N VAL A 156 -6.54 19.12 -14.55
CA VAL A 156 -7.30 19.22 -13.30
C VAL A 156 -6.35 19.55 -12.15
N ASP A 157 -6.88 20.09 -11.04
CA ASP A 157 -6.10 20.42 -9.86
C ASP A 157 -5.71 19.17 -9.04
N PHE A 158 -6.62 18.18 -8.99
CA PHE A 158 -6.40 16.89 -8.35
C PHE A 158 -7.21 15.78 -9.04
N SER A 159 -6.99 14.51 -8.69
CA SER A 159 -7.78 13.39 -9.20
C SER A 159 -7.88 12.24 -8.22
N LEU A 160 -8.91 11.40 -8.35
CA LEU A 160 -9.07 10.16 -7.59
C LEU A 160 -8.62 8.94 -8.39
N GLY A 161 -8.03 7.98 -7.69
CA GLY A 161 -7.67 6.68 -8.24
C GLY A 161 -7.83 5.56 -7.22
N ILE A 162 -7.71 4.32 -7.69
CA ILE A 162 -7.66 3.12 -6.85
C ILE A 162 -6.21 2.66 -6.73
N ASP A 163 -5.77 2.36 -5.51
CA ASP A 163 -4.47 1.76 -5.22
C ASP A 163 -4.70 0.41 -4.54
N THR A 164 -4.59 -0.68 -5.29
CA THR A 164 -4.68 -2.06 -4.74
C THR A 164 -3.27 -2.58 -4.43
N ASP A 165 -2.36 -2.45 -5.38
CA ASP A 165 -0.96 -2.90 -5.33
C ASP A 165 0.05 -1.80 -5.70
N GLY A 166 -0.41 -0.55 -5.81
CA GLY A 166 0.40 0.59 -6.26
C GLY A 166 -0.29 1.50 -7.27
N GLY A 167 -1.58 1.24 -7.57
CA GLY A 167 -2.36 1.91 -8.61
C GLY A 167 -2.46 3.45 -8.54
N VAL A 168 -2.06 4.06 -7.42
CA VAL A 168 -1.91 5.53 -7.26
C VAL A 168 -0.45 5.92 -7.08
N ARG A 169 0.28 5.23 -6.19
CA ARG A 169 1.66 5.61 -5.85
C ARG A 169 2.64 5.47 -7.01
N LEU A 170 2.51 4.43 -7.83
CA LEU A 170 3.38 4.20 -8.99
C LEU A 170 3.17 5.26 -10.09
N PRO A 171 1.94 5.51 -10.57
CA PRO A 171 1.72 6.50 -11.62
C PRO A 171 2.03 7.92 -11.14
N ALA A 172 1.86 8.21 -9.86
CA ALA A 172 2.32 9.47 -9.28
C ALA A 172 3.84 9.65 -9.42
N GLY A 173 4.62 8.62 -9.06
CA GLY A 173 6.07 8.61 -9.22
C GLY A 173 6.52 8.72 -10.68
N TYR A 174 5.86 8.02 -11.58
CA TYR A 174 6.20 8.03 -13.01
C TYR A 174 5.86 9.36 -13.69
N CYS A 175 4.76 9.99 -13.30
CA CYS A 175 4.30 11.28 -13.83
C CYS A 175 4.88 12.49 -13.07
N GLY A 176 5.70 12.29 -12.04
CA GLY A 176 6.35 13.37 -11.29
C GLY A 176 5.38 14.25 -10.49
N ILE A 177 4.34 13.64 -9.90
CA ILE A 177 3.33 14.30 -9.06
C ILE A 177 3.22 13.61 -7.71
N LEU A 178 2.43 14.19 -6.79
CA LEU A 178 2.16 13.57 -5.50
C LEU A 178 1.00 12.60 -5.63
N GLY A 179 1.14 11.40 -5.05
CA GLY A 179 0.08 10.41 -4.92
C GLY A 179 0.01 9.95 -3.47
N PHE A 180 -1.19 9.95 -2.91
CA PHE A 180 -1.41 9.55 -1.53
C PHE A 180 -2.37 8.38 -1.46
N ARG A 181 -1.93 7.30 -0.80
CA ARG A 181 -2.76 6.16 -0.41
C ARG A 181 -2.96 6.21 1.11
N PRO A 182 -4.18 6.44 1.62
CA PRO A 182 -4.47 6.42 3.06
C PRO A 182 -4.36 5.02 3.66
N SER A 183 -4.56 4.92 4.98
CA SER A 183 -4.72 3.61 5.62
C SER A 183 -5.96 2.91 5.07
N HIS A 184 -5.85 1.60 4.79
CA HIS A 184 -6.95 0.78 4.30
C HIS A 184 -8.19 0.95 5.19
N GLY A 185 -9.36 1.12 4.56
CA GLY A 185 -10.65 1.32 5.22
C GLY A 185 -10.90 2.73 5.79
N THR A 186 -9.99 3.69 5.63
CA THR A 186 -10.22 5.07 6.15
C THR A 186 -11.16 5.89 5.26
N VAL A 187 -11.14 5.65 3.94
CA VAL A 187 -12.06 6.26 2.97
C VAL A 187 -12.99 5.16 2.47
N SER A 188 -14.29 5.46 2.39
CA SER A 188 -15.29 4.48 1.96
C SER A 188 -15.07 4.06 0.49
N LEU A 189 -15.21 2.76 0.23
CA LEU A 189 -15.21 2.16 -1.11
C LEU A 189 -16.62 2.07 -1.71
N SER A 190 -17.64 2.62 -1.03
CA SER A 190 -19.02 2.55 -1.52
C SER A 190 -19.18 3.31 -2.85
N GLY A 191 -19.72 2.60 -3.85
CA GLY A 191 -19.85 3.09 -5.22
C GLY A 191 -18.59 2.94 -6.07
N LEU A 192 -17.67 2.04 -5.71
CA LEU A 192 -16.54 1.65 -6.55
C LEU A 192 -16.72 0.22 -7.08
N THR A 193 -16.24 -0.04 -8.29
CA THR A 193 -16.09 -1.41 -8.80
C THR A 193 -14.90 -2.07 -8.11
N PRO A 194 -15.09 -3.18 -7.37
CA PRO A 194 -14.02 -3.78 -6.58
C PRO A 194 -12.98 -4.48 -7.47
N VAL A 195 -11.70 -4.35 -7.13
CA VAL A 195 -10.62 -5.18 -7.68
C VAL A 195 -10.26 -6.27 -6.66
N SER A 196 -10.00 -5.85 -5.43
CA SER A 196 -9.72 -6.71 -4.28
C SER A 196 -10.09 -5.94 -3.01
N GLY A 197 -11.27 -6.19 -2.46
CA GLY A 197 -11.82 -5.44 -1.32
C GLY A 197 -10.89 -5.37 -0.11
N SER A 198 -10.05 -6.39 0.13
CA SER A 198 -9.12 -6.38 1.25
C SER A 198 -7.85 -5.55 1.02
N LEU A 199 -7.55 -5.17 -0.23
CA LEU A 199 -6.38 -4.41 -0.63
C LEU A 199 -6.73 -3.02 -1.15
N ASP A 200 -7.91 -2.88 -1.76
CA ASP A 200 -8.43 -1.68 -2.39
C ASP A 200 -8.45 -0.48 -1.45
N THR A 201 -8.00 0.66 -1.97
CA THR A 201 -8.01 1.92 -1.22
C THR A 201 -8.13 3.07 -2.20
N VAL A 202 -9.08 3.98 -1.93
CA VAL A 202 -9.17 5.26 -2.63
C VAL A 202 -7.91 6.07 -2.33
N GLY A 203 -7.15 6.38 -3.35
CA GLY A 203 -6.06 7.35 -3.29
C GLY A 203 -6.34 8.56 -4.16
N TRP A 204 -5.53 9.60 -4.00
CA TRP A 204 -5.66 10.81 -4.79
C TRP A 204 -4.31 11.38 -5.18
N PHE A 205 -4.35 12.16 -6.26
CA PHE A 205 -3.20 12.81 -6.85
C PHE A 205 -3.33 14.32 -6.76
N ALA A 206 -2.22 15.01 -6.57
CA ALA A 206 -2.16 16.45 -6.76
C ALA A 206 -0.73 16.87 -7.12
N LYS A 207 -0.58 18.00 -7.78
CA LYS A 207 0.74 18.60 -8.01
C LYS A 207 1.16 19.50 -6.84
N ASP A 208 0.19 20.20 -6.24
CA ASP A 208 0.41 21.06 -5.08
C ASP A 208 0.14 20.30 -3.77
N PRO A 209 1.11 20.23 -2.83
CA PRO A 209 0.90 19.69 -1.49
C PRO A 209 -0.29 20.31 -0.74
N SER A 210 -0.60 21.58 -0.98
CA SER A 210 -1.71 22.28 -0.34
C SER A 210 -3.07 21.70 -0.77
N VAL A 211 -3.22 21.42 -2.07
CA VAL A 211 -4.40 20.76 -2.65
C VAL A 211 -4.50 19.33 -2.14
N LEU A 212 -3.39 18.57 -2.16
CA LEU A 212 -3.33 17.21 -1.62
C LEU A 212 -3.84 17.14 -0.17
N ARG A 213 -3.45 18.12 0.66
CA ARG A 213 -3.84 18.23 2.06
C ARG A 213 -5.31 18.61 2.21
N ARG A 214 -5.82 19.57 1.44
CA ARG A 214 -7.23 19.98 1.47
C ARG A 214 -8.16 18.81 1.12
N VAL A 215 -7.83 18.06 0.06
CA VAL A 215 -8.55 16.84 -0.34
C VAL A 215 -8.51 15.80 0.79
N GLY A 216 -7.34 15.59 1.39
CA GLY A 216 -7.19 14.69 2.52
C GLY A 216 -8.04 15.06 3.73
N HIS A 217 -8.20 16.34 4.04
CA HIS A 217 -9.08 16.77 5.15
C HIS A 217 -10.55 16.45 4.91
N VAL A 218 -11.01 16.61 3.65
CA VAL A 218 -12.39 16.27 3.28
C VAL A 218 -12.62 14.75 3.34
N LEU A 219 -11.72 13.97 2.74
CA LEU A 219 -11.90 12.52 2.64
C LEU A 219 -11.63 11.76 3.95
N LEU A 220 -10.65 12.19 4.74
CA LEU A 220 -10.28 11.50 5.96
C LEU A 220 -11.10 11.96 7.17
N GLN A 221 -11.77 13.12 7.08
CA GLN A 221 -12.53 13.75 8.16
C GLN A 221 -11.73 13.84 9.48
N VAL A 222 -10.41 13.96 9.38
CA VAL A 222 -9.53 14.03 10.54
C VAL A 222 -9.48 15.45 11.11
N PRO A 223 -9.38 15.61 12.44
CA PRO A 223 -9.20 16.93 13.03
C PRO A 223 -7.96 17.62 12.49
N TYR A 224 -8.05 18.94 12.29
CA TYR A 224 -6.87 19.76 12.02
C TYR A 224 -5.87 19.58 13.17
N SER A 225 -4.70 19.06 12.83
CA SER A 225 -3.60 18.92 13.77
C SER A 225 -2.41 19.75 13.31
N ALA A 226 -1.65 20.24 14.30
CA ALA A 226 -0.37 20.88 14.05
C ALA A 226 0.54 19.91 13.28
N GLN A 227 1.34 20.45 12.37
CA GLN A 227 2.33 19.68 11.63
C GLN A 227 3.24 18.93 12.62
N ARG A 228 3.42 17.62 12.40
CA ARG A 228 4.29 16.79 13.22
C ARG A 228 5.50 16.37 12.38
N ASN A 229 6.68 16.60 12.92
CA ASN A 229 7.91 16.09 12.31
C ASN A 229 8.09 14.61 12.63
N PRO A 230 8.58 13.81 11.67
CA PRO A 230 8.89 12.41 11.90
C PRO A 230 9.99 12.28 12.96
N ARG A 231 9.79 11.40 13.93
CA ARG A 231 10.79 11.10 14.99
C ARG A 231 11.67 9.89 14.66
N ASN A 232 11.17 9.03 13.77
CA ASN A 232 11.82 7.80 13.39
C ASN A 232 11.44 7.48 11.94
N ILE A 233 12.44 7.37 11.09
CA ILE A 233 12.33 7.02 9.68
C ILE A 233 13.17 5.76 9.47
N VAL A 234 12.53 4.69 9.00
CA VAL A 234 13.17 3.41 8.77
C VAL A 234 13.40 3.22 7.27
N ILE A 235 14.65 2.99 6.88
CA ILE A 235 15.03 2.62 5.52
C ILE A 235 15.07 1.09 5.44
N ALA A 236 14.24 0.52 4.56
CA ALA A 236 14.23 -0.90 4.24
C ALA A 236 15.28 -1.18 3.15
N ASP A 237 16.54 -1.39 3.55
CA ASP A 237 17.68 -1.44 2.62
C ASP A 237 17.54 -2.56 1.57
N ASP A 238 17.02 -3.73 1.98
CA ASP A 238 16.81 -4.89 1.13
C ASP A 238 15.77 -4.65 0.02
N CYS A 239 14.78 -3.79 0.27
CA CYS A 239 13.85 -3.36 -0.77
C CYS A 239 14.55 -2.51 -1.85
N PHE A 240 15.48 -1.64 -1.47
CA PHE A 240 16.27 -0.85 -2.44
C PHE A 240 17.31 -1.72 -3.17
N GLN A 241 17.89 -2.70 -2.50
CA GLN A 241 18.82 -3.67 -3.10
C GLN A 241 18.17 -4.56 -4.17
N SER A 242 16.84 -4.75 -4.08
CA SER A 242 16.08 -5.50 -5.09
C SER A 242 15.87 -4.72 -6.40
N SER A 243 16.26 -3.44 -6.44
CA SER A 243 16.19 -2.61 -7.64
C SER A 243 17.25 -3.02 -8.67
N LYS A 244 16.90 -2.90 -9.97
CA LYS A 244 17.88 -3.06 -11.07
C LYS A 244 18.92 -1.94 -11.11
N PHE A 245 18.67 -0.85 -10.40
CA PHE A 245 19.59 0.28 -10.30
C PHE A 245 20.45 0.15 -9.04
N PRO A 246 21.72 0.61 -9.07
CA PRO A 246 22.59 0.61 -7.89
C PRO A 246 21.90 1.29 -6.70
N ALA A 247 21.69 0.51 -5.63
CA ALA A 247 20.93 0.95 -4.46
C ALA A 247 21.55 2.15 -3.77
N ASP A 248 22.89 2.26 -3.79
CA ASP A 248 23.64 3.40 -3.27
C ASP A 248 23.21 4.71 -3.94
N ARG A 249 22.98 4.73 -5.26
CA ARG A 249 22.55 5.94 -5.97
C ARG A 249 21.16 6.41 -5.55
N ILE A 250 20.23 5.48 -5.31
CA ILE A 250 18.84 5.81 -4.94
C ILE A 250 18.79 6.16 -3.45
N THR A 251 19.29 5.26 -2.60
CA THR A 251 19.18 5.37 -1.15
C THR A 251 19.97 6.56 -0.63
N GLN A 252 21.14 6.90 -1.19
CA GLN A 252 21.90 8.08 -0.74
C GLN A 252 21.15 9.38 -0.96
N VAL A 253 20.39 9.52 -2.05
CA VAL A 253 19.59 10.73 -2.31
C VAL A 253 18.49 10.86 -1.25
N VAL A 254 17.83 9.75 -0.92
CA VAL A 254 16.80 9.69 0.13
C VAL A 254 17.40 10.00 1.50
N ILE A 255 18.52 9.36 1.87
CA ILE A 255 19.24 9.59 3.13
C ILE A 255 19.63 11.06 3.26
N LYS A 256 20.33 11.63 2.27
CA LYS A 256 20.79 13.03 2.32
C LYS A 256 19.62 14.01 2.45
N SER A 257 18.50 13.72 1.79
CA SER A 257 17.30 14.54 1.89
C SER A 257 16.69 14.47 3.29
N ILE A 258 16.61 13.28 3.89
CA ILE A 258 16.13 13.08 5.26
C ILE A 258 17.05 13.76 6.27
N GLU A 259 18.36 13.56 6.16
CA GLU A 259 19.36 14.16 7.05
C GLU A 259 19.27 15.69 7.01
N LYS A 260 19.11 16.26 5.81
CA LYS A 260 18.94 17.71 5.63
C LYS A 260 17.66 18.25 6.26
N LEU A 261 16.55 17.52 6.16
CA LEU A 261 15.22 17.99 6.62
C LEU A 261 14.95 17.70 8.09
N TYR A 262 15.43 16.58 8.62
CA TYR A 262 15.02 16.04 9.93
C TYR A 262 16.20 15.65 10.83
N GLY A 263 17.44 15.69 10.32
CA GLY A 263 18.64 15.28 11.03
C GLY A 263 18.92 13.77 10.94
N ARG A 264 20.17 13.38 11.20
CA ARG A 264 20.61 11.98 11.10
C ARG A 264 20.04 11.08 12.20
N GLN A 265 19.73 11.65 13.36
CA GLN A 265 19.25 10.93 14.54
C GLN A 265 17.86 10.27 14.37
N VAL A 266 17.04 10.75 13.42
CA VAL A 266 15.74 10.14 13.14
C VAL A 266 15.84 8.92 12.23
N LEU A 267 16.99 8.71 11.59
CA LEU A 267 17.16 7.69 10.56
C LEU A 267 17.63 6.36 11.16
N ARG A 268 16.99 5.27 10.74
CA ARG A 268 17.35 3.89 11.11
C ARG A 268 17.32 3.01 9.88
N HIS A 269 18.20 2.02 9.87
CA HIS A 269 18.25 0.98 8.85
C HIS A 269 17.61 -0.30 9.39
N GLN A 270 16.87 -0.99 8.54
CA GLN A 270 16.22 -2.26 8.87
C GLN A 270 16.25 -3.16 7.64
N ASN A 271 16.71 -4.41 7.81
CA ASN A 271 16.42 -5.45 6.85
C ASN A 271 14.96 -5.89 7.05
N LEU A 272 14.11 -5.61 6.07
CA LEU A 272 12.68 -5.90 6.16
C LEU A 272 12.39 -7.38 5.96
N SER A 273 13.14 -8.07 5.12
CA SER A 273 13.06 -9.51 4.90
C SER A 273 13.27 -10.31 6.18
N ASP A 274 14.34 -10.01 6.93
CA ASP A 274 14.62 -10.67 8.22
C ASP A 274 13.51 -10.39 9.24
N TYR A 275 13.00 -9.15 9.24
CA TYR A 275 11.92 -8.74 10.14
C TYR A 275 10.60 -9.46 9.81
N ILE A 276 10.23 -9.53 8.53
CA ILE A 276 9.04 -10.26 8.05
C ILE A 276 9.17 -11.74 8.39
N LYS A 277 10.31 -12.36 8.09
CA LYS A 277 10.56 -13.78 8.40
C LYS A 277 10.35 -14.09 9.88
N LEU A 278 10.73 -13.19 10.77
CA LEU A 278 10.58 -13.36 12.22
C LEU A 278 9.16 -13.07 12.73
N LYS A 279 8.41 -12.18 12.07
CA LYS A 279 7.14 -11.63 12.59
C LYS A 279 5.90 -12.03 11.80
N VAL A 280 6.06 -12.72 10.68
CA VAL A 280 5.00 -13.20 9.79
C VAL A 280 5.21 -14.71 9.55
N PRO A 281 4.99 -15.56 10.58
CA PRO A 281 5.23 -16.99 10.48
C PRO A 281 4.36 -17.69 9.44
N SER A 282 3.15 -17.19 9.13
CA SER A 282 2.30 -17.78 8.08
C SER A 282 2.97 -17.80 6.70
N LEU A 283 3.97 -16.94 6.48
CA LEU A 283 4.72 -16.87 5.23
C LEU A 283 5.58 -18.11 4.96
N SER A 284 6.05 -18.82 5.99
CA SER A 284 6.87 -20.03 5.79
C SER A 284 6.09 -21.24 5.29
N ASN A 285 4.75 -21.17 5.36
CA ASN A 285 3.86 -22.27 5.02
C ASN A 285 3.31 -22.17 3.59
N ILE A 286 3.78 -21.20 2.81
CA ILE A 286 3.42 -21.08 1.40
C ILE A 286 4.26 -22.07 0.59
N ASN A 287 3.63 -23.09 0.04
CA ASN A 287 4.24 -23.91 -0.99
C ASN A 287 4.32 -23.08 -2.27
N VAL A 288 5.52 -22.64 -2.63
CA VAL A 288 5.82 -21.96 -3.90
C VAL A 288 5.89 -22.99 -5.05
N GLY A 289 4.98 -23.98 -5.04
CA GLY A 289 5.01 -25.17 -5.90
C GLY A 289 4.65 -24.93 -7.37
N GLN A 290 4.55 -23.68 -7.82
CA GLN A 290 4.15 -23.34 -9.20
C GLN A 290 4.99 -22.21 -9.84
N LEU A 291 6.18 -21.91 -9.32
CA LEU A 291 7.07 -20.93 -9.96
C LEU A 291 8.29 -21.64 -10.54
N ASN A 292 8.39 -21.65 -11.87
CA ASN A 292 9.56 -22.10 -12.63
C ASN A 292 10.82 -21.37 -12.13
N GLY A 293 11.62 -22.05 -11.30
CA GLY A 293 12.91 -21.57 -10.80
C GLY A 293 13.23 -22.11 -9.42
N GLU A 294 14.15 -23.06 -9.34
CA GLU A 294 14.76 -23.51 -8.10
C GLU A 294 15.52 -22.35 -7.44
N GLY A 295 14.92 -21.72 -6.42
CA GLY A 295 15.56 -20.66 -5.66
C GLY A 295 14.80 -20.32 -4.37
N LYS A 296 15.53 -20.07 -3.27
CA LYS A 296 14.97 -19.50 -2.04
C LYS A 296 14.60 -18.03 -2.30
N TYR A 297 13.33 -17.75 -2.59
CA TYR A 297 12.81 -16.39 -2.67
C TYR A 297 13.00 -15.65 -1.34
N SER A 298 13.26 -14.34 -1.41
CA SER A 298 13.30 -13.51 -0.20
C SER A 298 11.91 -13.40 0.43
N PRO A 299 11.79 -13.26 1.77
CA PRO A 299 10.50 -13.05 2.45
C PRO A 299 9.67 -11.91 1.87
N VAL A 300 10.29 -10.81 1.41
CA VAL A 300 9.57 -9.70 0.77
C VAL A 300 8.96 -10.12 -0.58
N VAL A 301 9.66 -10.94 -1.37
CA VAL A 301 9.13 -11.46 -2.64
C VAL A 301 8.00 -12.46 -2.39
N LEU A 302 8.14 -13.35 -1.41
CA LEU A 302 7.08 -14.27 -1.01
C LEU A 302 5.82 -13.52 -0.58
N LEU A 303 5.99 -12.44 0.17
CA LEU A 303 4.88 -11.58 0.59
C LEU A 303 4.22 -10.89 -0.60
N ALA A 304 4.99 -10.37 -1.55
CA ALA A 304 4.44 -9.76 -2.76
C ALA A 304 3.60 -10.76 -3.55
N ASN A 305 4.09 -12.00 -3.70
CA ASN A 305 3.38 -13.08 -4.37
C ASN A 305 2.08 -13.45 -3.62
N ALA A 306 2.12 -13.56 -2.29
CA ALA A 306 0.93 -13.82 -1.47
C ALA A 306 -0.15 -12.74 -1.66
N MET A 307 0.24 -11.47 -1.72
CA MET A 307 -0.72 -10.37 -1.94
C MET A 307 -1.25 -10.33 -3.38
N GLN A 308 -0.43 -10.71 -4.37
CA GLN A 308 -0.90 -10.86 -5.75
C GLN A 308 -1.91 -12.00 -5.88
N GLN A 309 -1.68 -13.12 -5.18
CA GLN A 309 -2.60 -14.25 -5.15
C GLN A 309 -3.93 -13.90 -4.47
N LEU A 310 -3.88 -13.20 -3.33
CA LEU A 310 -5.08 -12.65 -2.68
C LEU A 310 -5.88 -11.72 -3.63
N LYS A 311 -5.18 -10.81 -4.32
CA LYS A 311 -5.79 -9.92 -5.30
C LYS A 311 -6.50 -10.70 -6.41
N ARG A 312 -5.84 -11.71 -6.99
CA ARG A 312 -6.39 -12.53 -8.07
C ARG A 312 -7.61 -13.34 -7.61
N HIS A 313 -7.54 -13.90 -6.41
CA HIS A 313 -8.63 -14.66 -5.82
C HIS A 313 -9.88 -13.79 -5.64
N GLU A 314 -9.77 -12.69 -4.89
CA GLU A 314 -10.91 -11.78 -4.66
C GLU A 314 -11.45 -11.20 -5.98
N PHE A 315 -10.58 -10.94 -6.95
CA PHE A 315 -11.02 -10.47 -8.26
C PHE A 315 -11.90 -11.51 -8.97
N ARG A 316 -11.51 -12.80 -8.94
CA ARG A 316 -12.32 -13.88 -9.52
C ARG A 316 -13.65 -14.02 -8.80
N GLU A 317 -13.67 -14.00 -7.47
CA GLU A 317 -14.92 -14.06 -6.72
C GLU A 317 -15.92 -12.97 -7.16
N ASN A 318 -15.42 -11.76 -7.42
CA ASN A 318 -16.27 -10.65 -7.84
C ASN A 318 -16.70 -10.72 -9.31
N HIS A 319 -15.88 -11.24 -10.22
CA HIS A 319 -16.05 -11.01 -11.68
C HIS A 319 -16.12 -12.26 -12.54
N ASN A 320 -15.87 -13.45 -12.00
CA ASN A 320 -15.75 -14.68 -12.81
C ASN A 320 -17.07 -15.10 -13.46
N GLU A 321 -18.21 -14.85 -12.82
CA GLU A 321 -19.54 -15.08 -13.43
C GLU A 321 -19.73 -14.25 -14.70
N TRP A 322 -19.38 -12.97 -14.64
CA TRP A 322 -19.45 -12.06 -15.79
C TRP A 322 -18.45 -12.44 -16.89
N ILE A 323 -17.21 -12.76 -16.52
CA ILE A 323 -16.17 -13.19 -17.48
C ILE A 323 -16.60 -14.45 -18.25
N ASN A 324 -17.16 -15.44 -17.54
CA ASN A 324 -17.56 -16.71 -18.16
C ASN A 324 -18.80 -16.58 -19.06
N SER A 325 -19.75 -15.72 -18.66
CA SER A 325 -20.99 -15.51 -19.42
C SER A 325 -20.80 -14.60 -20.63
N VAL A 326 -20.10 -13.47 -20.47
CA VAL A 326 -19.95 -12.44 -21.51
C VAL A 326 -18.76 -12.70 -22.42
N LYS A 327 -17.72 -13.40 -21.93
CA LYS A 327 -16.46 -13.65 -22.64
C LYS A 327 -15.85 -12.36 -23.20
N PRO A 328 -15.54 -11.38 -22.34
CA PRO A 328 -15.05 -10.07 -22.74
C PRO A 328 -13.68 -10.16 -23.43
N THR A 329 -13.37 -9.15 -24.25
CA THR A 329 -12.01 -9.02 -24.78
C THR A 329 -11.09 -8.48 -23.68
N LEU A 330 -10.22 -9.33 -23.14
CA LEU A 330 -9.25 -8.96 -22.10
C LEU A 330 -7.85 -8.73 -22.67
N ASP A 331 -7.00 -7.99 -21.93
CA ASP A 331 -5.56 -7.98 -22.14
C ASP A 331 -4.94 -9.37 -21.92
N PRO A 332 -4.01 -9.86 -22.77
CA PRO A 332 -3.40 -11.19 -22.61
C PRO A 332 -2.76 -11.43 -21.25
N ILE A 333 -2.19 -10.40 -20.62
CA ILE A 333 -1.58 -10.50 -19.29
C ILE A 333 -2.66 -10.78 -18.25
N ILE A 334 -3.82 -10.14 -18.37
CA ILE A 334 -4.97 -10.34 -17.48
C ILE A 334 -5.56 -11.73 -17.70
N SER A 335 -5.74 -12.15 -18.95
CA SER A 335 -6.19 -13.50 -19.27
C SER A 335 -5.30 -14.57 -18.63
N ALA A 336 -3.98 -14.41 -18.71
CA ALA A 336 -3.03 -15.32 -18.07
C ALA A 336 -3.21 -15.35 -16.54
N GLN A 337 -3.28 -14.18 -15.90
CA GLN A 337 -3.47 -14.06 -14.44
C GLN A 337 -4.78 -14.70 -13.94
N ILE A 338 -5.84 -14.66 -14.73
CA ILE A 338 -7.14 -15.26 -14.37
C ILE A 338 -7.08 -16.78 -14.56
N SER A 339 -6.38 -17.27 -15.59
CA SER A 339 -6.31 -18.70 -15.93
C SER A 339 -5.36 -19.54 -15.07
N GLU A 340 -4.33 -18.94 -14.47
CA GLU A 340 -3.24 -19.65 -13.77
C GLU A 340 -3.66 -20.37 -12.49
N ASP A 341 -4.72 -19.95 -11.80
CA ASP A 341 -5.00 -20.41 -10.41
C ASP A 341 -6.28 -21.26 -10.26
N LEU A 342 -6.70 -22.02 -11.28
CA LEU A 342 -7.91 -22.87 -11.18
C LEU A 342 -7.79 -24.02 -10.14
N ASP A 343 -6.61 -24.24 -9.57
CA ASP A 343 -6.32 -25.30 -8.58
C ASP A 343 -6.19 -24.81 -7.13
N SER A 344 -6.37 -23.51 -6.84
CA SER A 344 -6.23 -22.99 -5.46
C SER A 344 -7.44 -23.34 -4.59
N THR A 345 -7.21 -23.95 -3.43
CA THR A 345 -8.28 -24.37 -2.49
C THR A 345 -8.68 -23.25 -1.54
N ASP A 346 -9.88 -23.30 -0.93
CA ASP A 346 -10.32 -22.37 0.14
C ASP A 346 -9.30 -22.29 1.30
N ALA A 347 -8.56 -23.38 1.55
CA ALA A 347 -7.50 -23.43 2.55
C ALA A 347 -6.29 -22.53 2.20
N ASP A 348 -6.13 -22.11 0.94
CA ASP A 348 -5.07 -21.19 0.51
C ASP A 348 -5.47 -19.72 0.71
N GLU A 349 -6.76 -19.41 0.66
CA GLU A 349 -7.30 -18.07 0.88
C GLU A 349 -7.08 -17.59 2.33
N GLU A 350 -7.49 -18.40 3.31
CA GLU A 350 -7.31 -18.09 4.74
C GLU A 350 -5.84 -17.79 5.08
N LYS A 351 -4.90 -18.47 4.41
CA LYS A 351 -3.46 -18.23 4.60
C LYS A 351 -3.07 -16.83 4.15
N TYR A 352 -3.55 -16.35 3.01
CA TYR A 352 -3.19 -15.02 2.51
C TYR A 352 -3.76 -13.90 3.40
N TYR A 353 -4.97 -14.06 3.92
CA TYR A 353 -5.53 -13.14 4.92
C TYR A 353 -4.74 -13.14 6.22
N ALA A 354 -4.33 -14.32 6.70
CA ALA A 354 -3.46 -14.43 7.87
C ALA A 354 -2.15 -13.66 7.64
N ILE A 355 -1.44 -13.91 6.54
CA ILE A 355 -0.20 -13.22 6.18
C ILE A 355 -0.39 -11.69 6.16
N ARG A 356 -1.48 -11.21 5.54
CA ARG A 356 -1.80 -9.77 5.49
C ARG A 356 -2.01 -9.20 6.90
N SER A 357 -2.77 -9.89 7.76
CA SER A 357 -3.03 -9.44 9.14
C SER A 357 -1.76 -9.43 9.98
N GLU A 358 -0.96 -10.50 9.88
CA GLU A 358 0.33 -10.64 10.56
C GLU A 358 1.30 -9.53 10.17
N LEU A 359 1.44 -9.25 8.87
CA LEU A 359 2.27 -8.16 8.38
C LEU A 359 1.80 -6.81 8.92
N ARG A 360 0.50 -6.52 8.84
CA ARG A 360 -0.08 -5.27 9.36
C ARG A 360 0.23 -5.11 10.84
N SER A 361 0.10 -6.18 11.61
CA SER A 361 0.45 -6.20 13.04
C SER A 361 1.95 -5.96 13.25
N ALA A 362 2.82 -6.66 12.51
CA ALA A 362 4.27 -6.56 12.61
C ALA A 362 4.79 -5.15 12.31
N ILE A 363 4.26 -4.50 11.28
CA ILE A 363 4.65 -3.14 10.89
C ILE A 363 4.12 -2.10 11.89
N ASN A 364 2.89 -2.26 12.41
CA ASN A 364 2.39 -1.39 13.47
C ASN A 364 3.24 -1.48 14.75
N ALA A 365 3.63 -2.69 15.16
CA ALA A 365 4.51 -2.89 16.30
C ALA A 365 5.90 -2.26 16.08
N LEU A 366 6.47 -2.41 14.88
CA LEU A 366 7.76 -1.82 14.51
C LEU A 366 7.75 -0.29 14.58
N LEU A 367 6.76 0.33 13.92
CA LEU A 367 6.74 1.77 13.69
C LEU A 367 6.12 2.56 14.84
N LYS A 368 5.12 2.01 15.54
CA LYS A 368 4.35 2.72 16.57
C LYS A 368 4.66 2.22 17.97
N GLY A 369 4.47 0.92 18.22
CA GLY A 369 4.64 0.34 19.56
C GLY A 369 6.07 0.51 20.09
N ASN A 370 7.05 0.05 19.32
CA ASN A 370 8.46 0.14 19.71
C ASN A 370 8.95 1.58 19.80
N GLN A 371 8.40 2.50 18.99
CA GLN A 371 8.76 3.91 19.06
C GLN A 371 8.18 4.58 20.30
N ALA A 372 6.90 4.36 20.61
CA ALA A 372 6.27 4.88 21.80
C ALA A 372 6.97 4.39 23.08
N PHE A 373 7.41 3.13 23.09
CA PHE A 373 8.22 2.58 24.18
C PHE A 373 9.56 3.32 24.32
N LYS A 374 10.30 3.54 23.22
CA LYS A 374 11.57 4.29 23.25
C LYS A 374 11.39 5.73 23.70
N ASP A 375 10.28 6.36 23.31
CA ASP A 375 9.90 7.72 23.72
C ASP A 375 9.40 7.80 25.18
N LYS A 376 9.42 6.69 25.94
CA LYS A 376 8.88 6.56 27.31
C LYS A 376 7.38 6.88 27.41
N GLN A 377 6.66 6.80 26.30
CA GLN A 377 5.20 6.99 26.25
C GLN A 377 4.51 5.65 26.52
N TRP A 378 4.65 5.15 27.75
CA TRP A 378 4.25 3.79 28.13
C TRP A 378 2.80 3.48 27.82
N GLN A 379 1.87 4.37 28.18
CA GLN A 379 0.44 4.21 27.89
C GLN A 379 0.14 4.08 26.39
N ARG A 380 0.84 4.86 25.55
CA ARG A 380 0.69 4.77 24.09
C ARG A 380 1.29 3.49 23.54
N ALA A 381 2.44 3.05 24.06
CA ALA A 381 3.05 1.79 23.70
C ALA A 381 2.09 0.62 24.01
N ILE A 382 1.47 0.63 25.19
CA ILE A 382 0.44 -0.35 25.60
C ILE A 382 -0.72 -0.36 24.59
N GLY A 383 -1.25 0.81 24.22
CA GLY A 383 -2.29 0.93 23.21
C GLY A 383 -1.89 0.31 21.86
N PHE A 384 -0.70 0.64 21.36
CA PHE A 384 -0.22 0.08 20.08
C PHE A 384 0.02 -1.42 20.12
N TYR A 385 0.59 -1.96 21.20
CA TYR A 385 0.76 -3.41 21.34
C TYR A 385 -0.58 -4.12 21.51
N THR A 386 -1.58 -3.48 22.14
CA THR A 386 -2.94 -4.02 22.25
C THR A 386 -3.60 -4.14 20.89
N GLU A 387 -3.48 -3.12 20.03
CA GLU A 387 -3.97 -3.21 18.64
C GLU A 387 -3.20 -4.28 17.83
N ALA A 388 -1.88 -4.44 18.06
CA ALA A 388 -1.12 -5.51 17.43
C ALA A 388 -1.60 -6.91 17.87
N ILE A 389 -1.94 -7.09 19.15
CA ILE A 389 -2.50 -8.33 19.70
C ILE A 389 -3.89 -8.63 19.13
N LYS A 390 -4.74 -7.62 18.96
CA LYS A 390 -6.06 -7.81 18.31
C LYS A 390 -5.92 -8.35 16.88
N LEU A 391 -4.90 -7.92 16.15
CA LEU A 391 -4.63 -8.36 14.78
C LEU A 391 -3.95 -9.73 14.71
N ASN A 392 -3.10 -10.06 15.69
CA ASN A 392 -2.45 -11.37 15.83
C ASN A 392 -2.25 -11.71 17.30
N SER A 393 -3.19 -12.46 17.86
CA SER A 393 -3.22 -12.87 19.27
C SER A 393 -2.25 -13.99 19.61
N ASN A 394 -1.63 -14.62 18.60
CA ASN A 394 -0.73 -15.76 18.77
C ASN A 394 0.75 -15.35 18.81
N ASN A 395 1.04 -14.04 18.74
CA ASN A 395 2.41 -13.55 18.76
C ASN A 395 2.89 -13.20 20.18
N ALA A 396 3.68 -14.12 20.77
CA ALA A 396 4.29 -13.97 22.10
C ALA A 396 5.10 -12.67 22.28
N THR A 397 5.67 -12.11 21.21
CA THR A 397 6.49 -10.89 21.30
C THR A 397 5.64 -9.68 21.71
N TYR A 398 4.39 -9.59 21.28
CA TYR A 398 3.55 -8.43 21.58
C TYR A 398 3.15 -8.38 23.05
N TYR A 399 2.75 -9.52 23.61
CA TYR A 399 2.48 -9.63 25.04
C TYR A 399 3.74 -9.31 25.85
N SER A 400 4.89 -9.90 25.48
CA SER A 400 6.16 -9.62 26.17
C SER A 400 6.51 -8.13 26.11
N ASN A 401 6.34 -7.46 24.96
CA ASN A 401 6.64 -6.04 24.82
C ASN A 401 5.62 -5.13 25.54
N ARG A 402 4.35 -5.51 25.58
CA ARG A 402 3.33 -4.81 26.37
C ARG A 402 3.58 -4.96 27.88
N ALA A 403 3.98 -6.15 28.33
CA ALA A 403 4.44 -6.38 29.69
C ALA A 403 5.62 -5.49 30.07
N ALA A 404 6.57 -5.28 29.15
CA ALA A 404 7.67 -4.34 29.39
C ALA A 404 7.15 -2.92 29.68
N ALA A 405 6.15 -2.45 28.94
CA ALA A 405 5.56 -1.13 29.18
C ALA A 405 4.79 -1.08 30.51
N TYR A 406 4.10 -2.16 30.88
CA TYR A 406 3.45 -2.27 32.19
C TYR A 406 4.45 -2.26 33.35
N LEU A 407 5.61 -2.93 33.21
CA LEU A 407 6.68 -2.90 34.21
C LEU A 407 7.18 -1.46 34.45
N GLU A 408 7.42 -0.69 33.39
CA GLU A 408 7.85 0.71 33.48
C GLU A 408 6.79 1.62 34.13
N MET A 409 5.52 1.22 34.12
CA MET A 409 4.41 1.90 34.80
C MET A 409 4.13 1.39 36.22
N GLY A 410 4.84 0.36 36.69
CA GLY A 410 4.54 -0.30 37.96
C GLY A 410 3.26 -1.14 37.97
N SER A 411 2.68 -1.43 36.80
CA SER A 411 1.49 -2.27 36.64
C SER A 411 1.85 -3.76 36.64
N PHE A 412 2.34 -4.25 37.77
CA PHE A 412 3.00 -5.57 37.84
C PHE A 412 2.05 -6.75 37.60
N ILE A 413 0.78 -6.65 38.03
CA ILE A 413 -0.23 -7.71 37.82
C ILE A 413 -0.47 -7.91 36.31
N GLN A 414 -0.66 -6.80 35.57
CA GLN A 414 -0.85 -6.85 34.12
C GLN A 414 0.42 -7.32 33.40
N ALA A 415 1.60 -6.92 33.87
CA ALA A 415 2.86 -7.39 33.33
C ALA A 415 3.06 -8.90 33.51
N GLU A 416 2.73 -9.45 34.68
CA GLU A 416 2.78 -10.89 34.93
C GLU A 416 1.83 -11.65 34.00
N ALA A 417 0.57 -11.20 33.89
CA ALA A 417 -0.42 -11.83 33.03
C ALA A 417 0.02 -11.88 31.56
N ASP A 418 0.52 -10.74 31.03
CA ASP A 418 1.03 -10.68 29.66
C ASP A 418 2.28 -11.56 29.48
N CYS A 419 3.18 -11.63 30.47
CA CYS A 419 4.34 -12.51 30.35
C CYS A 419 3.96 -13.98 30.39
N THR A 420 2.96 -14.36 31.19
CA THR A 420 2.44 -15.73 31.22
C THR A 420 1.86 -16.11 29.87
N GLN A 421 1.02 -15.25 29.28
CA GLN A 421 0.50 -15.48 27.93
C GLN A 421 1.63 -15.58 26.89
N ALA A 422 2.68 -14.76 27.01
CA ALA A 422 3.84 -14.84 26.12
C ALA A 422 4.61 -16.16 26.25
N VAL A 423 4.75 -16.69 27.46
CA VAL A 423 5.41 -17.98 27.73
C VAL A 423 4.57 -19.15 27.24
N ASP A 424 3.24 -19.08 27.41
CA ASP A 424 2.32 -20.11 26.94
C ASP A 424 2.34 -20.24 25.41
N LEU A 425 2.45 -19.10 24.72
CA LEU A 425 2.60 -19.04 23.26
C LEU A 425 4.00 -19.44 22.77
N ASP A 426 5.06 -19.03 23.48
CA ASP A 426 6.45 -19.37 23.14
C ASP A 426 7.28 -19.66 24.40
N LYS A 427 7.42 -20.96 24.70
CA LYS A 427 8.19 -21.46 25.84
C LYS A 427 9.68 -21.14 25.76
N LYS A 428 10.20 -20.68 24.60
CA LYS A 428 11.61 -20.27 24.43
C LYS A 428 11.81 -18.76 24.56
N ASN A 429 10.75 -18.01 24.89
CA ASN A 429 10.83 -16.55 25.00
C ASN A 429 11.52 -16.10 26.30
N VAL A 430 12.85 -16.01 26.27
CA VAL A 430 13.68 -15.61 27.42
C VAL A 430 13.27 -14.24 28.00
N LYS A 431 12.90 -13.28 27.14
CA LYS A 431 12.46 -11.96 27.58
C LYS A 431 11.18 -12.03 28.40
N ALA A 432 10.25 -12.92 28.05
CA ALA A 432 9.02 -13.11 28.82
C ALA A 432 9.31 -13.64 30.23
N TYR A 433 10.18 -14.65 30.38
CA TYR A 433 10.60 -15.14 31.70
C TYR A 433 11.28 -14.05 32.53
N LEU A 434 12.24 -13.32 31.96
CA LEU A 434 12.91 -12.20 32.65
C LEU A 434 11.93 -11.14 33.15
N ARG A 435 10.94 -10.79 32.31
CA ARG A 435 9.93 -9.79 32.62
C ARG A 435 8.93 -10.30 33.66
N ARG A 436 8.51 -11.57 33.57
CA ARG A 436 7.62 -12.20 34.56
C ARG A 436 8.28 -12.30 35.92
N GLY A 437 9.53 -12.77 35.97
CA GLY A 437 10.31 -12.82 37.20
C GLY A 437 10.48 -11.45 37.83
N THR A 438 10.71 -10.41 37.02
CA THR A 438 10.75 -9.02 37.51
C THR A 438 9.38 -8.58 38.07
N ALA A 439 8.27 -8.89 37.38
CA ALA A 439 6.93 -8.54 37.85
C ALA A 439 6.60 -9.23 39.19
N ARG A 440 6.87 -10.53 39.27
CA ARG A 440 6.65 -11.37 40.46
C ARG A 440 7.51 -10.93 41.65
N GLU A 441 8.77 -10.58 41.40
CA GLU A 441 9.63 -9.98 42.42
C GLU A 441 9.00 -8.70 42.99
N MET A 442 8.50 -7.81 42.13
CA MET A 442 7.84 -6.56 42.58
C MET A 442 6.50 -6.80 43.29
N LEU A 443 5.84 -7.93 43.04
CA LEU A 443 4.62 -8.37 43.73
C LEU A 443 4.89 -9.13 45.04
N GLY A 444 6.16 -9.50 45.31
CA GLY A 444 6.55 -10.30 46.47
C GLY A 444 6.48 -11.82 46.28
N TYR A 445 6.23 -12.29 45.05
CA TYR A 445 6.23 -13.72 44.68
C TYR A 445 7.66 -14.19 44.39
N TYR A 446 8.50 -14.19 45.42
CA TYR A 446 9.94 -14.35 45.25
C TYR A 446 10.36 -15.76 44.81
N LYS A 447 9.64 -16.81 45.24
CA LYS A 447 9.94 -18.20 44.84
C LYS A 447 9.71 -18.39 43.35
N GLU A 448 8.57 -17.91 42.88
CA GLU A 448 8.16 -17.95 41.47
C GLU A 448 9.06 -17.07 40.59
N ALA A 449 9.53 -15.94 41.13
CA ALA A 449 10.51 -15.08 40.45
C ALA A 449 11.87 -15.79 40.25
N ILE A 450 12.35 -16.50 41.28
CA ILE A 450 13.58 -17.31 41.22
C ILE A 450 13.46 -18.39 40.15
N GLU A 451 12.32 -19.08 40.07
CA GLU A 451 12.06 -20.09 39.03
C GLU A 451 12.13 -19.48 37.62
N ASP A 452 11.48 -18.34 37.40
CA ASP A 452 11.51 -17.65 36.10
C ASP A 452 12.94 -17.22 35.69
N PHE A 453 13.71 -16.65 36.62
CA PHE A 453 15.11 -16.28 36.34
C PHE A 453 16.00 -17.51 36.10
N HIS A 454 15.74 -18.62 36.80
CA HIS A 454 16.45 -19.87 36.57
C HIS A 454 16.14 -20.44 35.18
N TYR A 455 14.86 -20.49 34.78
CA TYR A 455 14.48 -20.91 33.43
C TYR A 455 15.08 -20.02 32.34
N ALA A 456 15.14 -18.70 32.56
CA ALA A 456 15.82 -17.79 31.64
C ALA A 456 17.30 -18.13 31.45
N LEU A 457 18.01 -18.58 32.50
CA LEU A 457 19.39 -19.06 32.41
C LEU A 457 19.51 -20.45 31.77
N VAL A 458 18.51 -21.32 31.91
CA VAL A 458 18.50 -22.60 31.18
C VAL A 458 18.45 -22.35 29.67
N LEU A 459 17.66 -21.36 29.24
CA LEU A 459 17.55 -20.98 27.83
C LEU A 459 18.75 -20.14 27.34
N GLU A 460 19.24 -19.21 28.15
CA GLU A 460 20.41 -18.38 27.87
C GLU A 460 21.38 -18.38 29.07
N PRO A 461 22.33 -19.34 29.14
CA PRO A 461 23.23 -19.49 30.29
C PRO A 461 24.09 -18.26 30.62
N ASN A 462 24.37 -17.43 29.61
CA ASN A 462 25.20 -16.23 29.75
C ASN A 462 24.37 -14.95 30.00
N ASN A 463 23.08 -15.07 30.32
CA ASN A 463 22.21 -13.91 30.55
C ASN A 463 22.54 -13.22 31.89
N LYS A 464 23.34 -12.15 31.82
CA LYS A 464 23.80 -11.40 33.00
C LYS A 464 22.66 -10.91 33.90
N ARG A 465 21.55 -10.46 33.31
CA ARG A 465 20.41 -9.92 34.07
C ARG A 465 19.74 -11.02 34.89
N ALA A 466 19.48 -12.19 34.28
CA ALA A 466 18.92 -13.32 34.99
C ALA A 466 19.82 -13.78 36.16
N ALA A 467 21.13 -13.90 35.91
CA ALA A 467 22.10 -14.30 36.92
C ALA A 467 22.16 -13.33 38.11
N GLN A 468 22.20 -12.02 37.84
CA GLN A 468 22.21 -10.99 38.88
C GLN A 468 20.92 -11.00 39.71
N SER A 469 19.75 -11.08 39.07
CA SER A 469 18.47 -11.15 39.79
C SER A 469 18.37 -12.41 40.64
N LEU A 470 18.81 -13.55 40.13
CA LEU A 470 18.79 -14.82 40.85
C LEU A 470 19.73 -14.80 42.07
N ASP A 471 20.96 -14.30 41.93
CA ASP A 471 21.91 -14.16 43.04
C ASP A 471 21.38 -13.21 44.12
N ARG A 472 20.83 -12.06 43.71
CA ARG A 472 20.20 -11.10 44.62
C ARG A 472 19.07 -11.72 45.43
N LEU A 473 18.13 -12.39 44.76
CA LEU A 473 16.99 -13.01 45.44
C LEU A 473 17.43 -14.15 46.35
N LYS A 474 18.38 -14.99 45.94
CA LYS A 474 18.90 -16.05 46.81
C LYS A 474 19.53 -15.51 48.09
N LYS A 475 20.25 -14.39 48.02
CA LYS A 475 20.84 -13.74 49.21
C LYS A 475 19.81 -13.12 50.16
N LEU A 476 18.65 -12.73 49.65
CA LEU A 476 17.55 -12.16 50.46
C LEU A 476 16.76 -13.24 51.24
N PHE A 477 16.82 -14.50 50.81
CA PHE A 477 16.06 -15.62 51.38
C PHE A 477 16.93 -16.79 51.86
N GLN A 478 18.25 -16.57 51.97
CA GLN A 478 19.16 -17.35 52.82
C GLN A 478 19.12 -16.77 54.23
#